data_AF-A0A7V3U6U6-F1
#
_entry.id   AF-A0A7V3U6U6-F1
#
_cell.length_a   1.000
_cell.length_b   1.000
_cell.length_c   1.000
_cell.angle_alpha   90.00
_cell.angle_beta   90.00
_cell.angle_gamma   90.00
#
_symmetry.space_group_name_H-M   'P 1'
#
loop_
_entity.id
_entity.type
_entity.pdbx_description
1 polymer ?
#
loop_
_entity_poly.entity_id
_entity_poly.type
_entity_poly.pdbx_seq_one_letter_code
_entity_poly.pdbx_strand_id
1 'polypeptide(L)'
;MAFKCRQLSLYTGGMRKPTGWPMLKRFFLILLFISLAPLANAQDAAKVDRLASLLHLQPMFDVMREEGVTYGADLDREMLGGAGGIGWQRAINEIYQPDRIWLTFLPVFKSELQDADIDAMIAFFESEPGAKIAALELEARQALLDKTIENASKERFHALSEDGSNRIRLLNELVAANDLVEFNVMSALNASYAFYTGLIEGRAFDPAPSDAEV
;
A
#
# COMPACT_ATOMS: atom_id res chain seq x y z
N MET A 1 -25.86 -90.96 44.91
CA MET A 1 -26.14 -90.15 43.70
C MET A 1 -25.09 -89.02 43.67
N ALA A 2 -24.29 -88.97 42.59
CA ALA A 2 -22.99 -88.29 42.44
C ALA A 2 -23.02 -86.76 42.73
N PHE A 3 -22.17 -86.23 43.64
CA PHE A 3 -20.79 -85.69 43.48
C PHE A 3 -20.68 -84.46 42.54
N LYS A 4 -20.11 -83.29 42.86
CA LYS A 4 -19.55 -82.66 44.08
C LYS A 4 -19.14 -81.20 43.74
N CYS A 5 -19.22 -80.33 44.74
CA CYS A 5 -18.41 -79.13 45.09
C CYS A 5 -18.06 -78.01 44.06
N ARG A 6 -18.30 -76.69 44.28
CA ARG A 6 -17.83 -75.73 45.34
C ARG A 6 -16.28 -75.53 45.25
N GLN A 7 -15.63 -74.35 45.24
CA GLN A 7 -15.75 -73.10 46.01
C GLN A 7 -14.81 -71.98 45.48
N LEU A 8 -15.21 -70.72 45.74
CA LEU A 8 -14.49 -69.52 46.27
C LEU A 8 -13.08 -69.12 45.75
N SER A 9 -12.92 -67.87 45.27
CA SER A 9 -12.61 -66.62 46.02
C SER A 9 -11.12 -66.47 46.37
N LEU A 10 -10.48 -65.42 45.86
CA LEU A 10 -9.92 -64.29 46.64
C LEU A 10 -8.89 -63.51 45.83
N TYR A 11 -9.01 -62.19 45.96
CA TYR A 11 -7.99 -61.16 45.75
C TYR A 11 -6.62 -61.55 46.32
N THR A 12 -5.55 -61.32 45.55
CA THR A 12 -4.28 -60.73 46.04
C THR A 12 -3.34 -60.39 44.88
N GLY A 13 -2.67 -59.24 44.98
CA GLY A 13 -1.24 -59.15 44.64
C GLY A 13 -0.91 -58.61 43.25
N GLY A 14 -0.49 -57.35 43.20
CA GLY A 14 0.03 -56.70 41.99
C GLY A 14 1.47 -57.05 41.62
N MET A 15 1.83 -56.51 40.44
CA MET A 15 3.14 -56.34 39.81
C MET A 15 3.81 -57.55 39.13
N ARG A 16 3.84 -57.53 37.78
CA ARG A 16 5.09 -57.50 36.98
C ARG A 16 4.85 -57.25 35.46
N LYS A 17 5.46 -56.14 35.01
CA LYS A 17 6.02 -55.74 33.69
C LYS A 17 5.24 -55.97 32.37
N PRO A 18 5.10 -54.92 31.53
CA PRO A 18 4.99 -55.07 30.10
C PRO A 18 6.32 -54.75 29.40
N THR A 19 6.88 -55.78 28.75
CA THR A 19 7.83 -55.68 27.64
C THR A 19 7.09 -55.31 26.34
N GLY A 20 7.68 -54.47 25.50
CA GLY A 20 7.43 -54.53 24.04
C GLY A 20 7.10 -53.22 23.33
N TRP A 21 8.14 -52.45 23.02
CA TRP A 21 8.19 -51.43 21.95
C TRP A 21 7.97 -52.15 20.60
N PRO A 22 6.98 -51.77 19.75
CA PRO A 22 7.28 -50.86 18.64
C PRO A 22 6.06 -50.07 18.11
N MET A 23 5.68 -48.98 18.77
CA MET A 23 4.71 -48.00 18.23
C MET A 23 5.34 -46.63 17.95
N LEU A 24 6.67 -46.48 18.09
CA LEU A 24 7.34 -45.18 18.02
C LEU A 24 7.93 -44.80 16.65
N LYS A 25 7.73 -45.61 15.60
CA LYS A 25 8.33 -45.34 14.26
C LYS A 25 7.37 -44.80 13.20
N ARG A 26 6.07 -44.68 13.47
CA ARG A 26 5.10 -44.15 12.49
C ARG A 26 4.64 -42.71 12.75
N PHE A 27 4.99 -42.12 13.89
CA PHE A 27 4.61 -40.75 14.23
C PHE A 27 5.63 -39.67 13.81
N PHE A 28 6.82 -40.06 13.35
CA PHE A 28 7.91 -39.11 13.06
C PHE A 28 7.92 -38.56 11.62
N LEU A 29 7.02 -39.00 10.74
CA LEU A 29 7.03 -38.63 9.31
C LEU A 29 5.95 -37.62 8.90
N ILE A 30 5.10 -37.15 9.81
CA ILE A 30 4.05 -36.15 9.52
C ILE A 30 4.38 -34.76 10.11
N LEU A 31 5.37 -34.65 11.00
CA LEU A 31 5.76 -33.38 11.64
C LEU A 31 6.80 -32.56 10.87
N LEU A 32 7.28 -33.00 9.70
CA LEU A 32 8.35 -32.32 8.95
C LEU A 32 7.87 -31.48 7.74
N PHE A 33 6.55 -31.35 7.51
CA PHE A 33 6.03 -30.65 6.32
C PHE A 33 5.25 -29.35 6.60
N ILE A 34 5.09 -28.92 7.86
CA ILE A 34 4.28 -27.74 8.20
C ILE A 34 5.12 -26.45 8.36
N SER A 35 6.45 -26.50 8.28
CA SER A 35 7.31 -25.35 8.60
C SER A 35 7.85 -24.53 7.41
N LEU A 36 7.49 -24.83 6.15
CA LEU A 36 8.00 -24.06 4.98
C LEU A 36 7.11 -22.87 4.55
N ALA A 37 5.83 -22.85 4.91
CA ALA A 37 4.92 -21.75 4.56
C ALA A 37 5.34 -20.36 5.11
N PRO A 38 5.86 -20.20 6.35
CA PRO A 38 6.25 -18.88 6.84
C PRO A 38 7.52 -18.32 6.19
N LEU A 39 8.40 -19.16 5.66
CA LEU A 39 9.65 -18.73 5.02
C LEU A 39 9.43 -18.13 3.62
N ALA A 40 8.53 -18.74 2.83
CA ALA A 40 8.15 -18.19 1.52
C ALA A 40 7.55 -16.79 1.67
N ASN A 41 6.62 -16.63 2.62
CA ASN A 41 5.93 -15.37 2.87
C ASN A 41 6.87 -14.26 3.38
N ALA A 42 7.89 -14.62 4.17
CA ALA A 42 8.90 -13.67 4.64
C ALA A 42 9.85 -13.22 3.51
N GLN A 43 10.18 -14.11 2.57
CA GLN A 43 11.02 -13.79 1.42
C GLN A 43 10.30 -12.85 0.44
N ASP A 44 9.01 -13.08 0.19
CA ASP A 44 8.21 -12.22 -0.70
C ASP A 44 7.97 -10.83 -0.08
N ALA A 45 7.73 -10.77 1.23
CA ALA A 45 7.64 -9.49 1.93
C ALA A 45 8.94 -8.66 1.79
N ALA A 46 10.11 -9.29 1.92
CA ALA A 46 11.40 -8.62 1.76
C ALA A 46 11.65 -8.15 0.31
N LYS A 47 11.16 -8.90 -0.69
CA LYS A 47 11.23 -8.50 -2.10
C LYS A 47 10.38 -7.26 -2.37
N VAL A 48 9.14 -7.22 -1.84
CA VAL A 48 8.28 -6.04 -1.99
C VAL A 48 8.91 -4.81 -1.34
N ASP A 49 9.49 -4.96 -0.14
CA ASP A 49 10.17 -3.85 0.54
C ASP A 49 11.39 -3.35 -0.26
N ARG A 50 12.15 -4.26 -0.87
CA ARG A 50 13.25 -3.92 -1.80
C ARG A 50 12.74 -3.18 -3.04
N LEU A 51 11.68 -3.67 -3.68
CA LEU A 51 11.08 -3.03 -4.85
C LEU A 51 10.60 -1.61 -4.52
N ALA A 52 9.92 -1.44 -3.38
CA ALA A 52 9.45 -0.13 -2.93
C ALA A 52 10.62 0.85 -2.69
N SER A 53 11.77 0.34 -2.23
CA SER A 53 13.00 1.12 -2.07
C SER A 53 13.60 1.54 -3.43
N LEU A 54 13.66 0.61 -4.39
CA LEU A 54 14.16 0.87 -5.75
C LEU A 54 13.28 1.88 -6.52
N LEU A 55 11.98 1.91 -6.22
CA LEU A 55 11.03 2.86 -6.77
C LEU A 55 11.04 4.23 -6.06
N HIS A 56 11.87 4.40 -5.03
CA HIS A 56 11.94 5.62 -4.21
C HIS A 56 10.60 6.04 -3.59
N LEU A 57 9.76 5.09 -3.17
CA LEU A 57 8.40 5.41 -2.68
C LEU A 57 8.39 6.23 -1.39
N GLN A 58 9.33 6.01 -0.47
CA GLN A 58 9.43 6.85 0.74
C GLN A 58 9.79 8.30 0.42
N PRO A 59 10.87 8.60 -0.34
CA PRO A 59 11.12 9.94 -0.85
C PRO A 59 9.94 10.55 -1.62
N MET A 60 9.20 9.73 -2.38
CA MET A 60 7.99 10.18 -3.07
C MET A 60 6.92 10.71 -2.10
N PHE A 61 6.73 10.04 -0.96
CA PHE A 61 5.79 10.49 0.08
C PHE A 61 6.26 11.74 0.81
N ASP A 62 7.57 11.99 0.90
CA ASP A 62 8.09 13.26 1.39
C ASP A 62 7.73 14.42 0.45
N VAL A 63 7.84 14.21 -0.87
CA VAL A 63 7.40 15.20 -1.88
C VAL A 63 5.89 15.42 -1.78
N MET A 64 5.11 14.35 -1.71
CA MET A 64 3.65 14.44 -1.56
C MET A 64 3.24 15.21 -0.30
N ARG A 65 4.02 15.13 0.79
CA ARG A 65 3.80 15.94 1.98
C ARG A 65 4.01 17.42 1.72
N GLU A 66 5.09 17.78 1.03
CA GLU A 66 5.38 19.17 0.69
C GLU A 66 4.28 19.77 -0.20
N GLU A 67 3.83 19.02 -1.20
CA GLU A 67 2.69 19.38 -2.04
C GLU A 67 1.41 19.56 -1.21
N GLY A 68 1.10 18.58 -0.37
CA GLY A 68 -0.10 18.57 0.47
C GLY A 68 -0.16 19.71 1.48
N VAL A 69 0.97 20.04 2.11
CA VAL A 69 1.07 21.17 3.04
C VAL A 69 0.90 22.51 2.31
N THR A 70 1.53 22.64 1.14
CA THR A 70 1.41 23.85 0.31
C THR A 70 -0.04 24.05 -0.14
N TYR A 71 -0.67 23.00 -0.67
CA TYR A 71 -2.06 23.04 -1.09
C TYR A 71 -3.02 23.27 0.08
N GLY A 72 -2.75 22.68 1.25
CA GLY A 72 -3.52 22.94 2.47
C GLY A 72 -3.47 24.41 2.90
N ALA A 73 -2.34 25.11 2.69
CA ALA A 73 -2.24 26.54 2.95
C ALA A 73 -3.05 27.37 1.93
N ASP A 74 -3.14 26.92 0.68
CA ASP A 74 -4.00 27.54 -0.34
C ASP A 74 -5.48 27.39 0.02
N LEU A 75 -5.91 26.19 0.40
CA LEU A 75 -7.27 25.92 0.86
C LEU A 75 -7.67 26.74 2.10
N ASP A 76 -6.76 26.93 3.07
CA ASP A 76 -7.03 27.80 4.22
C ASP A 76 -7.37 29.23 3.77
N ARG A 77 -6.56 29.79 2.86
CA ARG A 77 -6.81 31.15 2.34
C ARG A 77 -8.10 31.23 1.53
N GLU A 78 -8.33 30.28 0.65
CA GLU A 78 -9.42 30.35 -0.33
C GLU A 78 -10.77 29.98 0.26
N MET A 79 -10.81 29.02 1.19
CA MET A 79 -12.06 28.49 1.74
C MET A 79 -12.36 29.00 3.16
N LEU A 80 -11.33 29.22 3.98
CA LEU A 80 -11.49 29.60 5.38
C LEU A 80 -11.08 31.06 5.63
N GLY A 81 -10.70 31.81 4.59
CA GLY A 81 -10.23 33.18 4.73
C GLY A 81 -8.94 33.32 5.55
N GLY A 82 -8.14 32.25 5.63
CA GLY A 82 -6.93 32.17 6.46
C GLY A 82 -7.22 31.99 7.96
N ALA A 83 -8.44 31.62 8.34
CA ALA A 83 -8.86 31.45 9.73
C ALA A 83 -8.63 30.04 10.29
N GLY A 84 -8.08 29.09 9.51
CA GLY A 84 -7.88 27.71 9.93
C GLY A 84 -6.92 27.53 11.11
N GLY A 85 -5.91 28.41 11.22
CA GLY A 85 -5.01 28.49 12.36
C GLY A 85 -4.27 27.18 12.69
N ILE A 86 -3.87 27.00 13.96
CA ILE A 86 -3.06 25.85 14.39
C ILE A 86 -3.79 24.52 14.21
N GLY A 87 -5.12 24.50 14.37
CA GLY A 87 -5.93 23.29 14.23
C GLY A 87 -5.88 22.74 12.80
N TRP A 88 -6.09 23.61 11.81
CA TRP A 88 -5.98 23.27 10.40
C TRP A 88 -4.57 22.78 10.03
N GLN A 89 -3.55 23.54 10.43
CA GLN A 89 -2.17 23.19 10.13
C GLN A 89 -1.78 21.84 10.73
N ARG A 90 -2.23 21.54 11.95
CA ARG A 90 -2.01 20.22 12.56
C ARG A 90 -2.70 19.11 11.76
N ALA A 91 -3.96 19.31 11.37
CA ALA A 91 -4.71 18.32 10.61
C ALA A 91 -4.05 18.00 9.26
N ILE A 92 -3.64 19.02 8.50
CA ILE A 92 -2.93 18.82 7.23
C ILE A 92 -1.61 18.08 7.44
N ASN A 93 -0.80 18.50 8.43
CA ASN A 93 0.44 17.80 8.73
C ASN A 93 0.20 16.34 9.12
N GLU A 94 -0.85 16.03 9.89
CA GLU A 94 -1.20 14.66 10.31
C GLU A 94 -1.70 13.78 9.15
N ILE A 95 -2.41 14.36 8.18
CA ILE A 95 -2.89 13.65 6.97
C ILE A 95 -1.69 13.25 6.10
N TYR A 96 -0.75 14.17 5.92
CA TYR A 96 0.42 13.98 5.04
C TYR A 96 1.67 13.45 5.76
N GLN A 97 1.54 12.87 6.95
CA GLN A 97 2.71 12.24 7.61
C GLN A 97 3.22 11.05 6.79
N PRO A 98 4.50 11.04 6.32
CA PRO A 98 4.99 10.01 5.40
C PRO A 98 4.96 8.61 6.01
N ASP A 99 5.29 8.47 7.30
CA ASP A 99 5.22 7.18 8.01
C ASP A 99 3.78 6.65 8.08
N ARG A 100 2.80 7.54 8.26
CA ARG A 100 1.39 7.16 8.29
C ARG A 100 0.93 6.67 6.92
N ILE A 101 1.28 7.41 5.87
CA ILE A 101 1.02 7.03 4.48
C ILE A 101 1.66 5.67 4.19
N TRP A 102 2.92 5.48 4.56
CA TRP A 102 3.66 4.23 4.39
C TRP A 102 2.95 3.04 5.04
N LEU A 103 2.51 3.18 6.29
CA LEU A 103 1.79 2.14 7.02
C LEU A 103 0.45 1.77 6.38
N THR A 104 -0.22 2.70 5.72
CA THR A 104 -1.46 2.43 4.98
C THR A 104 -1.22 1.89 3.57
N PHE A 105 -0.15 2.34 2.91
CA PHE A 105 0.17 2.00 1.54
C PHE A 105 0.79 0.60 1.42
N LEU A 106 1.79 0.29 2.24
CA LEU A 106 2.60 -0.92 2.09
C LEU A 106 1.78 -2.22 2.14
N PRO A 107 0.76 -2.38 3.03
CA PRO A 107 -0.07 -3.58 3.03
C PRO A 107 -0.85 -3.78 1.73
N VAL A 108 -1.39 -2.69 1.16
CA VAL A 108 -2.12 -2.72 -0.11
C VAL A 108 -1.15 -3.04 -1.24
N PHE A 109 -0.01 -2.36 -1.30
CA PHE A 109 1.03 -2.61 -2.29
C PHE A 109 1.52 -4.08 -2.27
N LYS A 110 1.71 -4.66 -1.08
CA LYS A 110 2.02 -6.08 -0.91
C LYS A 110 0.92 -6.99 -1.43
N SER A 111 -0.35 -6.64 -1.17
CA SER A 111 -1.51 -7.41 -1.63
C SER A 111 -1.63 -7.40 -3.15
N GLU A 112 -1.48 -6.24 -3.79
CA GLU A 112 -1.59 -6.08 -5.25
C GLU A 112 -0.46 -6.80 -6.02
N LEU A 113 0.66 -7.14 -5.34
CA LEU A 113 1.81 -7.82 -5.94
C LEU A 113 1.86 -9.33 -5.68
N GLN A 114 0.87 -9.94 -5.01
CA GLN A 114 0.94 -11.34 -4.56
C GLN A 114 1.19 -12.37 -5.69
N ASP A 115 0.74 -12.07 -6.91
CA ASP A 115 0.92 -12.95 -8.08
C ASP A 115 1.84 -12.33 -9.16
N ALA A 116 2.50 -11.22 -8.85
CA ALA A 116 3.37 -10.51 -9.78
C ALA A 116 4.78 -11.14 -9.82
N ASP A 117 5.46 -11.00 -10.96
CA ASP A 117 6.88 -11.34 -11.08
C ASP A 117 7.75 -10.23 -10.48
N ILE A 118 7.80 -10.20 -9.14
CA ILE A 118 8.55 -9.19 -8.39
C ILE A 118 10.07 -9.30 -8.68
N ASP A 119 10.58 -10.50 -8.95
CA ASP A 119 11.99 -10.70 -9.28
C ASP A 119 12.35 -10.02 -10.61
N ALA A 120 11.50 -10.12 -11.63
CA ALA A 120 11.69 -9.39 -12.89
C ALA A 120 11.62 -7.86 -12.71
N MET A 121 10.70 -7.37 -11.87
CA MET A 121 10.60 -5.94 -11.57
C MET A 121 11.87 -5.43 -10.86
N ILE A 122 12.35 -6.15 -9.84
CA ILE A 122 13.59 -5.83 -9.15
C ILE A 122 14.76 -5.83 -10.14
N ALA A 123 14.89 -6.88 -10.96
CA ALA A 123 15.96 -6.96 -11.94
C ALA A 123 15.96 -5.79 -12.93
N PHE A 124 14.77 -5.31 -13.34
CA PHE A 124 14.66 -4.13 -14.18
C PHE A 124 15.07 -2.85 -13.44
N PHE A 125 14.55 -2.59 -12.25
CA PHE A 125 14.87 -1.35 -11.51
C PHE A 125 16.30 -1.33 -10.95
N GLU A 126 16.99 -2.46 -10.90
CA GLU A 126 18.44 -2.54 -10.62
C GLU A 126 19.31 -2.31 -11.84
N SER A 127 18.75 -2.44 -13.05
CA SER A 127 19.46 -2.09 -14.26
C SER A 127 19.70 -0.58 -14.36
N GLU A 128 20.72 -0.16 -15.08
CA GLU A 128 21.03 1.26 -15.29
C GLU A 128 19.82 2.06 -15.84
N PRO A 129 19.09 1.60 -16.88
CA PRO A 129 17.90 2.30 -17.35
C PRO A 129 16.78 2.38 -16.31
N GLY A 130 16.51 1.29 -15.57
CA GLY A 130 15.44 1.26 -14.58
C GLY A 130 15.72 2.18 -13.39
N ALA A 131 16.93 2.12 -12.85
CA ALA A 131 17.38 3.02 -11.78
C ALA A 131 17.32 4.49 -12.22
N LYS A 132 17.75 4.78 -13.46
CA LYS A 132 17.69 6.14 -14.02
C LYS A 132 16.25 6.64 -14.17
N ILE A 133 15.32 5.80 -14.62
CA ILE A 133 13.91 6.18 -14.75
C ILE A 133 13.32 6.50 -13.37
N ALA A 134 13.53 5.64 -12.37
CA ALA A 134 13.03 5.86 -11.02
C ALA A 134 13.58 7.15 -10.40
N ALA A 135 14.88 7.41 -10.59
CA ALA A 135 15.51 8.65 -10.13
C ALA A 135 14.94 9.90 -10.82
N LEU A 136 14.84 9.88 -12.16
CA LEU A 136 14.32 11.00 -12.95
C LEU A 136 12.84 11.31 -12.62
N GLU A 137 12.06 10.30 -12.28
CA GLU A 137 10.66 10.46 -11.88
C GLU A 137 10.55 11.21 -10.53
N LEU A 138 11.37 10.84 -9.55
CA LEU A 138 11.43 11.55 -8.27
C LEU A 138 11.94 12.98 -8.46
N GLU A 139 13.02 13.16 -9.22
CA GLU A 139 13.59 14.48 -9.53
C GLU A 139 12.57 15.37 -10.25
N ALA A 140 11.81 14.81 -11.20
CA ALA A 140 10.76 15.54 -11.90
C ALA A 140 9.66 16.01 -10.95
N ARG A 141 9.18 15.17 -10.03
CA ARG A 141 8.17 15.61 -9.04
C ARG A 141 8.71 16.71 -8.13
N GLN A 142 9.93 16.57 -7.63
CA GLN A 142 10.58 17.61 -6.82
C GLN A 142 10.72 18.92 -7.60
N ALA A 143 11.11 18.85 -8.87
CA ALA A 143 11.28 20.03 -9.71
C ALA A 143 9.94 20.73 -10.00
N LEU A 144 8.84 19.97 -10.12
CA LEU A 144 7.50 20.52 -10.36
C LEU A 144 6.88 21.24 -9.15
N LEU A 145 7.50 21.16 -7.97
CA LEU A 145 7.14 22.02 -6.83
C LEU A 145 7.45 23.50 -7.12
N ASP A 146 8.45 23.77 -7.96
CA ASP A 146 8.80 25.12 -8.39
C ASP A 146 7.91 25.55 -9.56
N LYS A 147 7.08 26.57 -9.33
CA LYS A 147 6.17 27.11 -10.35
C LYS A 147 6.87 27.67 -11.59
N THR A 148 8.11 28.14 -11.45
CA THR A 148 8.91 28.59 -12.59
C THR A 148 9.32 27.39 -13.46
N ILE A 149 9.74 26.29 -12.84
CA ILE A 149 10.08 25.06 -13.56
C ILE A 149 8.83 24.44 -14.18
N GLU A 150 7.70 24.41 -13.45
CA GLU A 150 6.43 23.92 -13.97
C GLU A 150 6.00 24.68 -15.24
N ASN A 151 6.03 26.01 -15.19
CA ASN A 151 5.64 26.85 -16.33
C ASN A 151 6.60 26.67 -17.52
N ALA A 152 7.91 26.67 -17.29
CA ALA A 152 8.89 26.41 -18.34
C ALA A 152 8.73 25.02 -18.98
N SER A 153 8.35 24.02 -18.18
CA SER A 153 8.08 22.66 -18.66
C SER A 153 6.84 22.61 -19.57
N LYS A 154 5.77 23.33 -19.22
CA LYS A 154 4.56 23.47 -20.05
C LYS A 154 4.88 24.16 -21.37
N GLU A 155 5.59 25.28 -21.35
CA GLU A 155 6.03 25.98 -22.56
C GLU A 155 6.86 25.08 -23.47
N ARG A 156 7.81 24.32 -22.89
CA ARG A 156 8.63 23.37 -23.65
C ARG A 156 7.79 22.26 -24.27
N PHE A 157 6.81 21.74 -23.55
CA PHE A 157 5.87 20.75 -24.06
C PHE A 157 5.05 21.29 -25.24
N HIS A 158 4.54 22.52 -25.15
CA HIS A 158 3.81 23.17 -26.24
C HIS A 158 4.67 23.29 -27.50
N ALA A 159 5.89 23.82 -27.38
CA ALA A 159 6.80 23.94 -28.52
C ALA A 159 7.11 22.58 -29.17
N LEU A 160 7.40 21.54 -28.36
CA LEU A 160 7.67 20.19 -28.87
C LEU A 160 6.47 19.55 -29.57
N SER A 161 5.24 19.94 -29.18
CA SER A 161 3.99 19.46 -29.75
C SER A 161 3.71 20.13 -31.09
N GLU A 162 3.95 21.43 -31.20
CA GLU A 162 3.83 22.18 -32.46
C GLU A 162 4.85 21.69 -33.50
N ASP A 163 6.08 21.40 -33.06
CA ASP A 163 7.14 20.86 -33.91
C ASP A 163 6.91 19.40 -34.36
N GLY A 164 5.87 18.73 -33.85
CA GLY A 164 5.60 17.32 -34.14
C GLY A 164 6.75 16.39 -33.74
N SER A 165 7.47 16.73 -32.67
CA SER A 165 8.72 16.05 -32.33
C SER A 165 8.53 14.56 -32.03
N ASN A 166 9.52 13.73 -32.38
CA ASN A 166 9.51 12.30 -32.08
C ASN A 166 9.36 12.01 -30.56
N ARG A 167 9.78 12.96 -29.71
CA ARG A 167 9.61 12.85 -28.25
C ARG A 167 8.15 12.88 -27.83
N ILE A 168 7.32 13.72 -28.45
CA ILE A 168 5.87 13.77 -28.15
C ILE A 168 5.19 12.47 -28.54
N ARG A 169 5.55 11.86 -29.68
CA ARG A 169 5.05 10.54 -30.06
C ARG A 169 5.35 9.50 -28.98
N LEU A 170 6.58 9.43 -28.49
CA LEU A 170 6.97 8.49 -27.43
C LEU A 170 6.23 8.75 -26.12
N LEU A 171 6.01 10.02 -25.75
CA LEU A 171 5.23 10.37 -24.56
C LEU A 171 3.76 9.94 -24.70
N ASN A 172 3.15 10.13 -25.89
CA ASN A 172 1.78 9.69 -26.14
C ASN A 172 1.66 8.16 -26.10
N GLU A 173 2.65 7.43 -26.62
CA GLU A 173 2.70 5.96 -26.51
C GLU A 173 2.81 5.51 -25.05
N LEU A 174 3.62 6.20 -24.24
CA LEU A 174 3.72 5.94 -22.79
C LEU A 174 2.39 6.21 -22.08
N VAL A 175 1.74 7.33 -22.39
CA VAL A 175 0.43 7.71 -21.81
C VAL A 175 -0.64 6.68 -22.16
N ALA A 176 -0.70 6.25 -23.42
CA ALA A 176 -1.67 5.27 -23.89
C ALA A 176 -1.42 3.87 -23.33
N ALA A 177 -0.16 3.42 -23.27
CA ALA A 177 0.18 2.09 -22.78
C ALA A 177 -0.12 1.89 -21.28
N ASN A 178 -0.23 2.98 -20.52
CA ASN A 178 -0.50 2.97 -19.08
C ASN A 178 -1.87 3.57 -18.72
N ASP A 179 -2.71 3.88 -19.72
CA ASP A 179 -4.04 4.51 -19.55
C ASP A 179 -4.03 5.73 -18.60
N LEU A 180 -2.96 6.53 -18.65
CA LEU A 180 -2.71 7.55 -17.63
C LEU A 180 -3.81 8.61 -17.60
N VAL A 181 -4.43 8.94 -18.74
CA VAL A 181 -5.55 9.90 -18.77
C VAL A 181 -6.74 9.37 -17.99
N GLU A 182 -7.14 8.12 -18.24
CA GLU A 182 -8.30 7.51 -17.58
C GLU A 182 -8.07 7.39 -16.07
N PHE A 183 -6.90 6.89 -15.66
CA PHE A 183 -6.57 6.79 -14.23
C PHE A 183 -6.55 8.17 -13.54
N ASN A 184 -6.01 9.21 -14.17
CA ASN A 184 -6.02 10.55 -13.60
C ASN A 184 -7.43 11.14 -13.50
N VAL A 185 -8.28 10.93 -14.50
CA VAL A 185 -9.69 11.37 -14.47
C VAL A 185 -10.45 10.67 -13.35
N MET A 186 -10.37 9.33 -13.29
CA MET A 186 -11.04 8.55 -12.26
C MET A 186 -10.57 8.90 -10.85
N SER A 187 -9.25 9.08 -10.67
CA SER A 187 -8.67 9.52 -9.41
C SER A 187 -9.19 10.90 -9.00
N ALA A 188 -9.19 11.88 -9.91
CA ALA A 188 -9.64 13.24 -9.63
C ALA A 188 -11.15 13.30 -9.29
N LEU A 189 -11.98 12.50 -9.96
CA LEU A 189 -13.41 12.41 -9.66
C LEU A 189 -13.67 11.77 -8.29
N ASN A 190 -12.97 10.70 -7.96
CA ASN A 190 -13.06 10.06 -6.65
C ASN A 190 -12.60 11.00 -5.52
N ALA A 191 -11.50 11.73 -5.74
CA ALA A 191 -11.02 12.74 -4.80
C ALA A 191 -12.04 13.86 -4.59
N SER A 192 -12.63 14.38 -5.68
CA SER A 192 -13.67 15.41 -5.63
C SER A 192 -14.91 14.93 -4.87
N TYR A 193 -15.37 13.70 -5.15
CA TYR A 193 -16.50 13.10 -4.45
C TYR A 193 -16.24 12.96 -2.94
N ALA A 194 -15.06 12.44 -2.57
CA ALA A 194 -14.66 12.29 -1.18
C ALA A 194 -14.57 13.65 -0.46
N PHE A 195 -14.02 14.66 -1.15
CA PHE A 195 -13.93 16.02 -0.63
C PHE A 195 -15.30 16.62 -0.33
N TYR A 196 -16.24 16.58 -1.28
CA TYR A 196 -17.60 17.09 -1.05
C TYR A 196 -18.36 16.31 0.01
N THR A 197 -18.18 14.99 0.05
CA THR A 197 -18.77 14.15 1.11
C THR A 197 -18.25 14.58 2.48
N GLY A 198 -16.94 14.79 2.61
CA GLY A 198 -16.32 15.30 3.84
C GLY A 198 -16.81 16.69 4.24
N LEU A 199 -17.06 17.59 3.29
CA LEU A 199 -17.66 18.90 3.57
C LEU A 199 -19.10 18.78 4.12
N ILE A 200 -19.90 17.89 3.56
CA ILE A 200 -21.27 17.64 4.03
C ILE A 200 -21.25 17.05 5.45
N GLU A 201 -20.44 16.03 5.68
CA GLU A 201 -20.29 15.40 7.00
C GLU A 201 -19.73 16.39 8.05
N GLY A 202 -18.81 17.26 7.62
CA GLY A 202 -18.26 18.36 8.40
C GLY A 202 -19.21 19.54 8.62
N ARG A 203 -20.44 19.49 8.06
CA ARG A 203 -21.45 20.57 8.12
C ARG A 203 -20.92 21.91 7.61
N ALA A 204 -20.09 21.88 6.57
CA ALA A 204 -19.54 23.09 5.97
C ALA A 204 -20.59 23.94 5.23
N PHE A 205 -21.74 23.33 4.89
CA PHE A 205 -22.89 24.02 4.34
C PHE A 205 -23.97 24.20 5.41
N ASP A 206 -24.56 25.39 5.48
CA ASP A 206 -25.76 25.59 6.28
C ASP A 206 -26.88 24.66 5.78
N PRO A 207 -27.75 24.14 6.66
CA PRO A 207 -28.95 23.46 6.22
C PRO A 207 -29.73 24.40 5.29
N ALA A 208 -30.24 23.87 4.17
CA ALA A 208 -31.14 24.62 3.32
C ALA A 208 -32.24 25.24 4.18
N PRO A 209 -32.59 26.53 3.99
CA PRO A 209 -33.68 27.15 4.73
C PRO A 209 -34.91 26.25 4.59
N SER A 210 -35.50 25.90 5.72
CA SER A 210 -36.68 25.03 5.70
C SER A 210 -37.80 25.75 4.97
N ASP A 211 -38.68 25.02 4.29
CA ASP A 211 -39.87 25.57 3.60
C ASP A 211 -40.78 26.42 4.52
N ALA A 212 -40.54 26.43 5.83
CA ALA A 212 -41.21 27.31 6.79
C ALA A 212 -40.70 28.76 6.80
N GLU A 213 -39.62 29.08 6.07
CA GLU A 213 -39.00 30.42 6.00
C GLU A 213 -39.17 31.13 4.64
N VAL A 214 -40.03 30.60 3.75
CA VAL A 214 -40.47 31.25 2.48
C VAL A 214 -41.97 31.55 2.55
#